data_AF-A0A1I4DJ45-F1
#
_entry.id   AF-A0A1I4DJ45-F1
#
_cell.length_a   1.000
_cell.length_b   1.000
_cell.length_c   1.000
_cell.angle_alpha   90.00
_cell.angle_beta   90.00
_cell.angle_gamma   90.00
#
_symmetry.space_group_name_H-M   'P 1'
#
loop_
_entity.id
_entity.type
_entity.pdbx_description
1 polymer ?
#
loop_
_entity_poly.entity_id
_entity_poly.type
_entity_poly.pdbx_seq_one_letter_code
_entity_poly.pdbx_strand_id
1 'polypeptide(L)'
;MTDTTKEYTALMETRASRRYFQKFERITEHLTQVAAARAAEGAIGEEEVKILTRYLVAIGYTFKALSMKYLLVGRETGQFFGSLAMDAVESGFPVFNELLVMANDAQQAENHLRNMPDSEALKDEMLRTIIGDQEIPTKLQFALSQRLYFEELLKGDLFWAQNHPEVRWMGNLSERRRKYLLHWAVYDSQVNLPTIYLMDLEDTGRRALPNDERRWPEVQAHLMAQAVGGLKLLTIAKGFDESFDDLHPKRLRRIHVGPMYSSAFTRQSGPIREVLEAARAPEGEDWALAWTTEELMSERVTDEKSGWFGSVERQVFALDPFAGRGGDTGATSMERSIILPQRPFQALEELNPPGFSSVTKYVVSPQGRVLRY
;
A
#
# COMPACT_ATOMS: atom_id res chain seq x y z
N MET A 1 -28.19 4.59 -10.40
CA MET A 1 -28.24 3.52 -9.40
C MET A 1 -27.71 2.26 -10.06
N THR A 2 -26.41 2.02 -9.95
CA THR A 2 -25.77 0.78 -10.38
C THR A 2 -25.52 -0.04 -9.13
N ASP A 3 -26.36 -1.04 -8.95
CA ASP A 3 -26.22 -2.10 -7.95
C ASP A 3 -25.02 -2.96 -8.38
N THR A 4 -23.84 -2.63 -7.88
CA THR A 4 -22.67 -3.51 -7.91
C THR A 4 -22.56 -4.03 -6.50
N THR A 5 -23.13 -5.20 -6.25
CA THR A 5 -22.83 -6.00 -5.06
C THR A 5 -21.34 -6.34 -5.13
N LYS A 6 -20.49 -5.44 -4.63
CA LYS A 6 -19.09 -5.75 -4.33
C LYS A 6 -19.13 -6.89 -3.33
N GLU A 7 -18.79 -8.10 -3.78
CA GLU A 7 -18.82 -9.29 -2.94
C GLU A 7 -17.65 -9.24 -1.94
N TYR A 8 -17.89 -8.59 -0.81
CA TYR A 8 -17.00 -8.64 0.34
C TYR A 8 -17.12 -10.01 1.00
N THR A 9 -15.98 -10.66 1.24
CA THR A 9 -15.96 -11.91 2.00
C THR A 9 -15.61 -11.58 3.44
N ALA A 10 -16.54 -11.86 4.35
CA ALA A 10 -16.30 -11.81 5.78
C ALA A 10 -15.49 -13.05 6.20
N LEU A 11 -14.29 -12.85 6.73
CA LEU A 11 -13.52 -13.94 7.34
C LEU A 11 -14.06 -14.19 8.75
N MET A 12 -15.08 -15.05 8.84
CA MET A 12 -15.79 -15.34 10.10
C MET A 12 -15.13 -16.42 10.97
N GLU A 13 -14.25 -17.24 10.40
CA GLU A 13 -13.60 -18.34 11.14
C GLU A 13 -12.22 -17.96 11.69
N THR A 14 -11.95 -18.32 12.95
CA THR A 14 -10.66 -18.02 13.63
C THR A 14 -9.46 -18.55 12.85
N ARG A 15 -9.55 -19.79 12.33
CA ARG A 15 -8.45 -20.40 11.58
C ARG A 15 -8.22 -19.68 10.25
N ALA A 16 -9.27 -19.35 9.51
CA ALA A 16 -9.16 -18.64 8.24
C ALA A 16 -8.54 -17.24 8.42
N SER A 17 -9.01 -16.48 9.41
CA SER A 17 -8.48 -15.15 9.75
C SER A 17 -6.98 -15.19 10.12
N ARG A 18 -6.58 -16.12 10.99
CA ARG A 18 -5.16 -16.27 11.37
C ARG A 18 -4.27 -16.62 10.19
N ARG A 19 -4.71 -17.56 9.34
CA ARG A 19 -3.98 -17.95 8.13
C ARG A 19 -3.83 -16.79 7.15
N TYR A 20 -4.89 -15.99 6.99
CA TYR A 20 -4.87 -14.80 6.15
C TYR A 20 -3.83 -13.79 6.63
N PHE A 21 -3.84 -13.43 7.91
CA PHE A 21 -2.88 -12.46 8.46
C PHE A 21 -1.45 -12.99 8.46
N GLN A 22 -1.22 -14.26 8.78
CA GLN A 22 0.12 -14.87 8.69
C GLN A 22 0.65 -14.89 7.25
N LYS A 23 -0.23 -15.10 6.26
CA LYS A 23 0.14 -14.98 4.85
C LYS A 23 0.57 -13.56 4.50
N PHE A 24 -0.20 -12.55 4.92
CA PHE A 24 0.15 -11.15 4.68
C PHE A 24 1.40 -10.68 5.41
N GLU A 25 1.64 -11.14 6.64
CA GLU A 25 2.87 -10.87 7.38
C GLU A 25 4.11 -11.32 6.59
N ARG A 26 4.09 -12.54 6.03
CA ARG A 26 5.17 -13.02 5.16
C ARG A 26 5.28 -12.24 3.86
N ILE A 27 4.14 -11.88 3.25
CA ILE A 27 4.13 -11.08 2.01
C ILE A 27 4.81 -9.73 2.26
N THR A 28 4.45 -9.01 3.32
CA THR A 28 5.00 -7.67 3.59
C THR A 28 6.49 -7.73 3.92
N GLU A 29 6.97 -8.76 4.63
CA GLU A 29 8.40 -9.04 4.81
C GLU A 29 9.11 -9.18 3.46
N HIS A 30 8.57 -10.00 2.55
CA HIS A 30 9.14 -10.17 1.21
C HIS A 30 9.11 -8.89 0.37
N LEU A 31 8.06 -8.06 0.48
CA LEU A 31 7.96 -6.81 -0.27
C LEU A 31 9.13 -5.86 0.01
N THR A 32 9.58 -5.78 1.26
CA THR A 32 10.76 -4.96 1.61
C THR A 32 12.04 -5.46 0.93
N GLN A 33 12.19 -6.77 0.81
CA GLN A 33 13.33 -7.40 0.14
C GLN A 33 13.26 -7.19 -1.38
N VAL A 34 12.06 -7.26 -1.96
CA VAL A 34 11.83 -6.96 -3.39
C VAL A 34 12.14 -5.50 -3.69
N ALA A 35 11.72 -4.56 -2.83
CA ALA A 35 12.08 -3.15 -2.98
C ALA A 35 13.61 -2.94 -2.95
N ALA A 36 14.32 -3.65 -2.07
CA ALA A 36 15.79 -3.62 -2.03
C ALA A 36 16.43 -4.26 -3.27
N ALA A 37 15.89 -5.36 -3.80
CA ALA A 37 16.38 -5.96 -5.04
C ALA A 37 16.24 -4.99 -6.23
N ARG A 38 15.08 -4.31 -6.34
CA ARG A 38 14.84 -3.28 -7.36
C ARG A 38 15.78 -2.08 -7.25
N ALA A 39 16.19 -1.73 -6.04
CA ALA A 39 17.21 -0.70 -5.81
C ALA A 39 18.56 -1.07 -6.42
N ALA A 40 19.00 -2.32 -6.18
CA ALA A 40 20.28 -2.82 -6.66
C ALA A 40 20.37 -2.87 -8.20
N GLU A 41 19.22 -2.94 -8.86
CA GLU A 41 19.09 -2.92 -10.32
C GLU A 41 19.15 -1.49 -10.93
N GLY A 42 19.22 -0.46 -10.09
CA GLY A 42 19.24 0.95 -10.54
C GLY A 42 17.88 1.50 -10.99
N ALA A 43 16.79 0.75 -10.77
CA ALA A 43 15.44 1.17 -11.14
C ALA A 43 14.86 2.26 -10.19
N ILE A 44 15.43 2.39 -8.99
CA ILE A 44 14.96 3.27 -7.92
C ILE A 44 16.17 3.88 -7.20
N GLY A 45 16.17 5.20 -6.97
CA GLY A 45 17.23 5.89 -6.22
C GLY A 45 17.22 5.53 -4.72
N GLU A 46 18.34 5.75 -4.02
CA GLU A 46 18.49 5.36 -2.59
C GLU A 46 17.41 5.96 -1.68
N GLU A 47 17.09 7.25 -1.85
CA GLU A 47 16.05 7.93 -1.05
C GLU A 47 14.64 7.39 -1.34
N GLU A 48 14.34 7.09 -2.60
CA GLU A 48 13.06 6.47 -2.98
C GLU A 48 12.90 5.08 -2.36
N VAL A 49 13.98 4.31 -2.24
CA VAL A 49 13.96 2.97 -1.62
C VAL A 49 13.68 3.08 -0.12
N LYS A 50 14.28 4.05 0.57
CA LYS A 50 14.00 4.31 1.99
C LYS A 50 12.53 4.66 2.19
N ILE A 51 11.98 5.56 1.37
CA ILE A 51 10.58 5.97 1.41
C ILE A 51 9.65 4.79 1.12
N LEU A 52 9.91 4.04 0.05
CA LEU A 52 9.11 2.88 -0.33
C LEU A 52 9.11 1.83 0.77
N THR A 53 10.29 1.50 1.33
CA THR A 53 10.43 0.56 2.44
C THR A 53 9.62 1.02 3.65
N ARG A 54 9.64 2.32 3.99
CA ARG A 54 8.83 2.87 5.09
C ARG A 54 7.33 2.62 4.87
N TYR A 55 6.81 2.86 3.67
CA TYR A 55 5.41 2.58 3.37
C TYR A 55 5.07 1.08 3.40
N LEU A 56 5.95 0.22 2.90
CA LEU A 56 5.75 -1.24 2.95
C LEU A 56 5.74 -1.78 4.38
N VAL A 57 6.63 -1.27 5.24
CA VAL A 57 6.65 -1.58 6.68
C VAL A 57 5.36 -1.08 7.33
N ALA A 58 4.90 0.13 7.00
CA ALA A 58 3.66 0.69 7.51
C ALA A 58 2.43 -0.16 7.13
N ILE A 59 2.40 -0.72 5.92
CA ILE A 59 1.38 -1.69 5.50
C ILE A 59 1.44 -2.93 6.41
N GLY A 60 2.65 -3.46 6.67
CA GLY A 60 2.84 -4.57 7.61
C GLY A 60 2.28 -4.28 9.01
N TYR A 61 2.56 -3.10 9.56
CA TYR A 61 2.02 -2.70 10.87
C TYR A 61 0.49 -2.56 10.86
N THR A 62 -0.11 -2.04 9.78
CA THR A 62 -1.58 -2.01 9.61
C THR A 62 -2.16 -3.43 9.66
N PHE A 63 -1.57 -4.38 8.93
CA PHE A 63 -2.04 -5.78 8.95
C PHE A 63 -1.83 -6.43 10.31
N LYS A 64 -0.74 -6.13 11.00
CA LYS A 64 -0.49 -6.62 12.36
C LYS A 64 -1.53 -6.10 13.34
N ALA A 65 -1.87 -4.81 13.31
CA ALA A 65 -2.92 -4.24 14.15
C ALA A 65 -4.28 -4.90 13.87
N LEU A 66 -4.66 -5.03 12.59
CA LEU A 66 -5.90 -5.73 12.19
C LEU A 66 -5.90 -7.20 12.64
N SER A 67 -4.75 -7.89 12.62
CA SER A 67 -4.64 -9.26 13.11
C SER A 67 -4.96 -9.39 14.60
N MET A 68 -4.58 -8.40 15.41
CA MET A 68 -4.89 -8.35 16.84
C MET A 68 -6.37 -8.04 17.09
N LYS A 69 -6.92 -7.09 16.33
CA LYS A 69 -8.36 -6.75 16.37
C LYS A 69 -9.23 -7.97 16.10
N TYR A 70 -8.85 -8.78 15.10
CA TYR A 70 -9.62 -9.93 14.65
C TYR A 70 -9.11 -11.29 15.16
N LEU A 71 -8.21 -11.30 16.16
CA LEU A 71 -7.53 -12.50 16.65
C LEU A 71 -8.48 -13.60 17.15
N LEU A 72 -9.62 -13.18 17.73
CA LEU A 72 -10.63 -14.06 18.34
C LEU A 72 -11.95 -14.14 17.56
N VAL A 73 -12.01 -13.63 16.33
CA VAL A 73 -13.18 -13.79 15.45
C VAL A 73 -13.55 -15.27 15.31
N GLY A 74 -14.85 -15.58 15.36
CA GLY A 74 -15.36 -16.95 15.20
C GLY A 74 -15.28 -17.83 16.45
N ARG A 75 -14.86 -17.30 17.61
CA ARG A 75 -14.96 -18.04 18.88
C ARG A 75 -16.30 -17.79 19.56
N GLU A 76 -16.84 -18.84 20.17
CA GLU A 76 -18.01 -18.78 21.05
C GLU A 76 -17.67 -18.05 22.35
N THR A 77 -17.89 -16.76 22.34
CA THR A 77 -17.66 -15.83 23.45
C THR A 77 -18.99 -15.31 24.02
N GLY A 78 -20.12 -15.68 23.41
CA GLY A 78 -21.46 -15.18 23.75
C GLY A 78 -21.78 -13.79 23.17
N GLN A 79 -20.83 -13.14 22.48
CA GLN A 79 -21.01 -11.87 21.78
C GLN A 79 -20.36 -11.95 20.38
N PHE A 80 -21.01 -11.41 19.36
CA PHE A 80 -20.44 -11.35 18.01
C PHE A 80 -19.41 -10.22 17.94
N PHE A 81 -18.14 -10.56 17.71
CA PHE A 81 -17.00 -9.61 17.73
C PHE A 81 -16.65 -9.03 16.34
N GLY A 82 -17.59 -9.12 15.40
CA GLY A 82 -17.36 -8.71 14.01
C GLY A 82 -16.55 -9.73 13.22
N SER A 83 -16.20 -9.35 12.00
CA SER A 83 -15.40 -10.13 11.08
C SER A 83 -14.58 -9.18 10.22
N LEU A 84 -13.36 -9.56 9.84
CA LEU A 84 -12.60 -8.80 8.85
C LEU A 84 -13.37 -8.83 7.52
N ALA A 85 -13.70 -7.65 6.98
CA ALA A 85 -14.15 -7.54 5.61
C ALA A 85 -12.94 -7.39 4.68
N MET A 86 -12.77 -8.36 3.78
CA MET A 86 -11.77 -8.29 2.71
C MET A 86 -12.43 -8.33 1.34
N ASP A 87 -11.76 -7.72 0.36
CA ASP A 87 -12.16 -7.79 -1.03
C ASP A 87 -11.57 -9.05 -1.67
N ALA A 88 -12.39 -10.10 -1.80
CA ALA A 88 -11.92 -11.38 -2.31
C ALA A 88 -11.85 -11.44 -3.85
N VAL A 89 -12.41 -10.46 -4.56
CA VAL A 89 -12.63 -10.52 -6.01
C VAL A 89 -11.73 -9.55 -6.76
N GLU A 90 -11.42 -8.40 -6.20
CA GLU A 90 -10.56 -7.43 -6.87
C GLU A 90 -9.17 -7.43 -6.26
N SER A 91 -9.05 -7.33 -4.93
CA SER A 91 -7.79 -6.91 -4.31
C SER A 91 -7.07 -7.98 -3.49
N GLY A 92 -7.79 -8.81 -2.72
CA GLY A 92 -7.23 -9.70 -1.71
C GLY A 92 -6.87 -9.02 -0.38
N PHE A 93 -7.09 -7.71 -0.25
CA PHE A 93 -6.76 -6.89 0.92
C PHE A 93 -8.02 -6.54 1.75
N PRO A 94 -7.86 -6.03 2.98
CA PRO A 94 -8.97 -5.45 3.76
C PRO A 94 -9.72 -4.37 2.98
N VAL A 95 -11.02 -4.21 3.20
CA VAL A 95 -11.76 -3.13 2.55
C VAL A 95 -11.37 -1.77 3.15
N PHE A 96 -11.48 -0.70 2.36
CA PHE A 96 -11.15 0.67 2.79
C PHE A 96 -11.78 1.08 4.13
N ASN A 97 -13.01 0.64 4.39
CA ASN A 97 -13.71 0.95 5.64
C ASN A 97 -12.98 0.42 6.89
N GLU A 98 -12.22 -0.68 6.81
CA GLU A 98 -11.42 -1.20 7.92
C GLU A 98 -10.41 -0.17 8.40
N LEU A 99 -9.78 0.56 7.48
CA LEU A 99 -8.80 1.60 7.80
C LEU A 99 -9.47 2.83 8.42
N LEU A 100 -10.70 3.17 8.01
CA LEU A 100 -11.46 4.27 8.63
C LEU A 100 -11.82 3.95 10.08
N VAL A 101 -12.32 2.74 10.33
CA VAL A 101 -12.63 2.29 11.70
C VAL A 101 -11.35 2.26 12.53
N MET A 102 -10.25 1.74 11.98
CA MET A 102 -8.96 1.72 12.67
C MET A 102 -8.45 3.12 13.02
N ALA A 103 -8.62 4.10 12.12
CA ALA A 103 -8.25 5.49 12.38
C ALA A 103 -9.09 6.11 13.51
N ASN A 104 -10.38 5.77 13.57
CA ASN A 104 -11.26 6.19 14.67
C ASN A 104 -10.88 5.52 16.01
N ASP A 105 -10.52 4.23 15.98
CA ASP A 105 -10.04 3.49 17.16
C ASP A 105 -8.74 4.10 17.69
N ALA A 106 -7.84 4.52 16.80
CA ALA A 106 -6.54 5.11 17.15
C ALA A 106 -6.68 6.42 17.95
N GLN A 107 -7.69 7.25 17.63
CA GLN A 107 -7.98 8.48 18.39
C GLN A 107 -8.36 8.21 19.86
N GLN A 108 -8.88 7.02 20.14
CA GLN A 108 -9.36 6.62 21.47
C GLN A 108 -8.42 5.65 22.19
N ALA A 109 -7.34 5.21 21.52
CA ALA A 109 -6.46 4.14 21.99
C ALA A 109 -5.83 4.44 23.36
N GLU A 110 -5.36 5.67 23.58
CA GLU A 110 -4.76 6.04 24.88
C GLU A 110 -5.78 5.94 26.02
N ASN A 111 -7.02 6.38 25.78
CA ASN A 111 -8.07 6.31 26.79
C ASN A 111 -8.47 4.85 27.08
N HIS A 112 -8.52 3.99 26.06
CA HIS A 112 -8.76 2.57 26.25
C HIS A 112 -7.64 1.92 27.09
N LEU A 113 -6.38 2.18 26.75
CA LEU A 113 -5.23 1.55 27.42
C LEU A 113 -5.08 1.95 28.89
N ARG A 114 -5.41 3.19 29.26
CA ARG A 114 -5.43 3.63 30.66
C ARG A 114 -6.41 2.84 31.53
N ASN A 115 -7.49 2.33 30.93
CA ASN A 115 -8.55 1.62 31.62
C ASN A 115 -8.44 0.08 31.45
N MET A 116 -7.37 -0.42 30.84
CA MET A 116 -7.13 -1.85 30.63
C MET A 116 -5.97 -2.33 31.51
N PRO A 117 -6.05 -3.53 32.13
CA PRO A 117 -4.90 -4.17 32.75
C PRO A 117 -3.77 -4.35 31.75
N ASP A 118 -2.51 -4.39 32.21
CA ASP A 118 -1.38 -4.58 31.32
C ASP A 118 -1.28 -5.99 30.72
N SER A 119 -0.45 -6.13 29.66
CA SER A 119 -0.32 -7.41 28.97
C SER A 119 0.19 -8.51 29.90
N GLU A 120 1.02 -8.20 30.89
CA GLU A 120 1.55 -9.19 31.81
C GLU A 120 0.51 -9.57 32.86
N ALA A 121 -0.22 -8.61 33.41
CA ALA A 121 -1.35 -8.85 34.31
C ALA A 121 -2.43 -9.73 33.67
N LEU A 122 -2.79 -9.48 32.40
CA LEU A 122 -3.75 -10.32 31.68
C LEU A 122 -3.23 -11.74 31.46
N LYS A 123 -1.93 -11.91 31.16
CA LYS A 123 -1.31 -13.24 31.03
C LYS A 123 -1.26 -13.99 32.35
N ASP A 124 -0.94 -13.31 33.44
CA ASP A 124 -0.92 -13.89 34.78
C ASP A 124 -2.32 -14.34 35.22
N GLU A 125 -3.35 -13.54 34.96
CA GLU A 125 -4.74 -13.91 35.26
C GLU A 125 -5.18 -15.11 34.42
N MET A 126 -4.84 -15.14 33.13
CA MET A 126 -5.10 -16.30 32.27
C MET A 126 -4.45 -17.58 32.81
N LEU A 127 -3.19 -17.50 33.25
CA LEU A 127 -2.48 -18.65 33.80
C LEU A 127 -3.16 -19.18 35.06
N ARG A 128 -3.64 -18.28 35.94
CA ARG A 128 -4.39 -18.66 37.14
C ARG A 128 -5.70 -19.35 36.81
N THR A 129 -6.48 -18.84 35.85
CA THR A 129 -7.72 -19.50 35.40
C THR A 129 -7.44 -20.86 34.79
N ILE A 130 -6.40 -20.99 33.95
CA ILE A 130 -6.05 -22.27 33.32
C ILE A 130 -5.62 -23.32 34.36
N ILE A 131 -4.83 -22.94 35.36
CA ILE A 131 -4.33 -23.89 36.36
C ILE A 131 -5.37 -24.16 37.45
N GLY A 132 -6.03 -23.12 37.95
CA GLY A 132 -6.97 -23.20 39.06
C GLY A 132 -8.31 -23.78 38.65
N ASP A 133 -8.89 -23.25 37.58
CA ASP A 133 -10.25 -23.59 37.15
C ASP A 133 -10.25 -24.65 36.02
N GLN A 134 -9.09 -24.91 35.39
CA GLN A 134 -8.96 -25.80 34.22
C GLN A 134 -9.82 -25.39 33.03
N GLU A 135 -10.09 -24.08 32.92
CA GLU A 135 -10.92 -23.50 31.87
C GLU A 135 -10.09 -22.71 30.85
N ILE A 136 -10.63 -22.60 29.63
CA ILE A 136 -10.05 -21.75 28.58
C ILE A 136 -10.49 -20.30 28.83
N PRO A 137 -9.56 -19.36 29.13
CA PRO A 137 -9.91 -18.01 29.57
C PRO A 137 -10.23 -17.09 28.39
N THR A 138 -11.26 -17.42 27.60
CA THR A 138 -11.57 -16.76 26.32
C THR A 138 -11.83 -15.25 26.48
N LYS A 139 -12.45 -14.82 27.58
CA LYS A 139 -12.69 -13.39 27.88
C LYS A 139 -11.38 -12.63 28.12
N LEU A 140 -10.44 -13.23 28.85
CA LEU A 140 -9.11 -12.63 29.09
C LEU A 140 -8.25 -12.62 27.83
N GLN A 141 -8.36 -13.66 26.99
CA GLN A 141 -7.72 -13.68 25.67
C GLN A 141 -8.26 -12.55 24.78
N PHE A 142 -9.56 -12.25 24.86
CA PHE A 142 -10.16 -11.12 24.13
C PHE A 142 -9.62 -9.79 24.67
N ALA A 143 -9.62 -9.60 25.99
CA ALA A 143 -9.07 -8.40 26.61
C ALA A 143 -7.60 -8.18 26.21
N LEU A 144 -6.80 -9.26 26.19
CA LEU A 144 -5.41 -9.19 25.74
C LEU A 144 -5.31 -8.81 24.26
N SER A 145 -6.14 -9.38 23.39
CA SER A 145 -6.08 -9.04 21.95
C SER A 145 -6.48 -7.59 21.70
N GLN A 146 -7.47 -7.06 22.41
CA GLN A 146 -7.86 -5.65 22.33
C GLN A 146 -6.75 -4.74 22.86
N ARG A 147 -6.13 -5.11 23.97
CA ARG A 147 -4.97 -4.38 24.49
C ARG A 147 -3.84 -4.33 23.48
N LEU A 148 -3.43 -5.46 22.93
CA LEU A 148 -2.36 -5.53 21.94
C LEU A 148 -2.73 -4.72 20.68
N TYR A 149 -3.99 -4.75 20.24
CA TYR A 149 -4.46 -3.91 19.15
C TYR A 149 -4.26 -2.42 19.44
N PHE A 150 -4.74 -1.91 20.58
CA PHE A 150 -4.56 -0.50 20.94
C PHE A 150 -3.09 -0.12 21.17
N GLU A 151 -2.27 -1.03 21.71
CA GLU A 151 -0.82 -0.83 21.83
C GLU A 151 -0.16 -0.70 20.45
N GLU A 152 -0.54 -1.52 19.47
CA GLU A 152 -0.05 -1.37 18.08
C GLU A 152 -0.56 -0.06 17.44
N LEU A 153 -1.80 0.37 17.72
CA LEU A 153 -2.29 1.67 17.24
C LEU A 153 -1.48 2.85 17.80
N LEU A 154 -1.14 2.81 19.09
CA LEU A 154 -0.35 3.87 19.73
C LEU A 154 1.12 3.90 19.29
N LYS A 155 1.69 2.76 18.88
CA LYS A 155 3.06 2.74 18.33
C LYS A 155 3.18 3.62 17.08
N GLY A 156 2.08 3.80 16.34
CA GLY A 156 2.05 4.63 15.13
C GLY A 156 2.69 3.94 13.93
N ASP A 157 3.15 4.75 12.98
CA ASP A 157 3.76 4.29 11.71
C ASP A 157 2.87 3.34 10.87
N LEU A 158 1.55 3.37 11.08
CA LEU A 158 0.57 2.62 10.31
C LEU A 158 0.34 3.24 8.93
N PHE A 159 -0.02 2.40 7.96
CA PHE A 159 -0.52 2.86 6.68
C PHE A 159 -2.01 3.19 6.78
N TRP A 160 -2.36 4.46 6.60
CA TRP A 160 -3.71 4.97 6.72
C TRP A 160 -4.45 5.05 5.37
N ALA A 161 -5.75 5.33 5.42
CA ALA A 161 -6.55 5.64 4.25
C ALA A 161 -5.95 6.80 3.44
N GLN A 162 -5.40 7.79 4.15
CA GLN A 162 -4.67 8.93 3.60
C GLN A 162 -3.37 9.12 4.38
N ASN A 163 -2.24 9.04 3.69
CA ASN A 163 -0.90 9.30 4.23
C ASN A 163 -0.42 10.58 3.56
N HIS A 164 -0.47 11.69 4.30
CA HIS A 164 -0.28 13.03 3.77
C HIS A 164 1.10 13.22 3.09
N PRO A 165 1.20 14.16 2.13
CA PRO A 165 2.45 14.43 1.47
C PRO A 165 3.54 14.93 2.42
N GLU A 166 4.71 14.31 2.30
CA GLU A 166 5.98 14.74 2.89
C GLU A 166 6.92 15.20 1.78
N VAL A 167 7.90 16.02 2.15
CA VAL A 167 8.87 16.61 1.23
C VAL A 167 10.29 16.35 1.71
N ARG A 168 11.14 15.85 0.82
CA ARG A 168 12.58 15.62 1.05
C ARG A 168 13.38 16.54 0.15
N TRP A 169 14.34 17.27 0.72
CA TRP A 169 15.26 18.10 -0.05
C TRP A 169 16.31 17.22 -0.73
N MET A 170 16.49 17.40 -2.04
CA MET A 170 17.40 16.61 -2.88
C MET A 170 18.59 17.44 -3.39
N GLY A 171 18.68 18.72 -3.05
CA GLY A 171 19.75 19.61 -3.47
C GLY A 171 19.25 20.89 -4.15
N ASN A 172 20.20 21.71 -4.63
CA ASN A 172 19.93 22.93 -5.37
C ASN A 172 20.50 22.79 -6.79
N LEU A 173 19.67 23.04 -7.81
CA LEU A 173 20.11 23.08 -9.21
C LEU A 173 20.72 24.44 -9.57
N SER A 174 20.27 25.49 -8.90
CA SER A 174 20.85 26.84 -8.94
C SER A 174 20.48 27.61 -7.66
N GLU A 175 20.98 28.84 -7.50
CA GLU A 175 20.61 29.70 -6.36
C GLU A 175 19.09 29.92 -6.23
N ARG A 176 18.35 29.84 -7.34
CA ARG A 176 16.90 30.08 -7.38
C ARG A 176 16.08 28.85 -7.74
N ARG A 177 16.69 27.67 -7.84
CA ARG A 177 15.98 26.45 -8.22
C ARG A 177 16.41 25.28 -7.34
N ARG A 178 15.48 24.78 -6.54
CA ARG A 178 15.68 23.70 -5.57
C ARG A 178 15.07 22.41 -6.10
N LYS A 179 15.66 21.27 -5.79
CA LYS A 179 15.12 19.95 -6.11
C LYS A 179 14.56 19.31 -4.86
N TYR A 180 13.35 18.79 -4.96
CA TYR A 180 12.66 18.06 -3.91
C TYR A 180 12.19 16.69 -4.43
N LEU A 181 12.05 15.75 -3.51
CA LEU A 181 11.30 14.51 -3.70
C LEU A 181 10.09 14.56 -2.77
N LEU A 182 8.91 14.68 -3.35
CA LEU A 182 7.64 14.60 -2.62
C LEU A 182 7.18 13.15 -2.61
N HIS A 183 6.57 12.73 -1.50
CA HIS A 183 5.98 11.40 -1.41
C HIS A 183 4.72 11.40 -0.55
N TRP A 184 3.73 10.62 -0.97
CA TRP A 184 2.49 10.40 -0.24
C TRP A 184 1.92 9.04 -0.60
N ALA A 185 0.91 8.59 0.14
CA ALA A 185 0.25 7.33 -0.18
C ALA A 185 -1.22 7.36 0.20
N VAL A 186 -2.04 6.59 -0.50
CA VAL A 186 -3.46 6.43 -0.20
C VAL A 186 -3.83 4.96 -0.24
N TYR A 187 -4.86 4.61 0.51
CA TYR A 187 -5.55 3.36 0.30
C TYR A 187 -6.71 3.63 -0.65
N ASP A 188 -6.61 3.15 -1.89
CA ASP A 188 -7.62 3.43 -2.90
C ASP A 188 -8.94 2.71 -2.56
N SER A 189 -10.02 3.46 -2.38
CA SER A 189 -11.33 2.92 -2.00
C SER A 189 -12.07 2.23 -3.15
N GLN A 190 -11.68 2.47 -4.40
CA GLN A 190 -12.28 1.83 -5.55
C GLN A 190 -11.80 0.39 -5.69
N VAL A 191 -10.49 0.16 -5.53
CA VAL A 191 -9.86 -1.15 -5.72
C VAL A 191 -9.32 -1.78 -4.43
N ASN A 192 -9.46 -1.12 -3.27
CA ASN A 192 -8.98 -1.59 -1.97
C ASN A 192 -7.49 -1.96 -1.96
N LEU A 193 -6.63 -1.08 -2.50
CA LEU A 193 -5.17 -1.31 -2.56
C LEU A 193 -4.37 -0.11 -2.04
N PRO A 194 -3.23 -0.36 -1.38
CA PRO A 194 -2.23 0.67 -1.11
C PRO A 194 -1.59 1.19 -2.40
N THR A 195 -1.62 2.51 -2.56
CA THR A 195 -1.05 3.22 -3.71
C THR A 195 -0.09 4.30 -3.23
N ILE A 196 1.17 4.20 -3.63
CA ILE A 196 2.27 5.08 -3.20
C ILE A 196 2.67 5.98 -4.36
N TYR A 197 2.88 7.25 -4.08
CA TYR A 197 3.29 8.26 -5.06
C TYR A 197 4.63 8.85 -4.69
N LEU A 198 5.47 9.05 -5.71
CA LEU A 198 6.77 9.71 -5.62
C LEU A 198 6.82 10.77 -6.72
N MET A 199 7.21 11.99 -6.39
CA MET A 199 7.31 13.09 -7.35
C MET A 199 8.64 13.82 -7.22
N ASP A 200 9.43 13.83 -8.29
CA ASP A 200 10.58 14.74 -8.39
C ASP A 200 10.05 16.13 -8.76
N LEU A 201 10.40 17.12 -7.96
CA LEU A 201 9.89 18.48 -8.08
C LEU A 201 11.03 19.49 -8.13
N GLU A 202 10.98 20.42 -9.08
CA GLU A 202 11.80 21.62 -9.06
C GLU A 202 10.99 22.82 -8.52
N ASP A 203 11.52 23.51 -7.52
CA ASP A 203 10.90 24.70 -6.90
C ASP A 203 11.71 25.94 -7.28
N THR A 204 11.07 26.86 -8.00
CA THR A 204 11.60 28.18 -8.37
C THR A 204 11.06 29.31 -7.50
N GLY A 205 10.31 28.98 -6.46
CA GLY A 205 9.72 29.96 -5.54
C GLY A 205 10.76 30.77 -4.79
N ARG A 206 10.33 31.85 -4.14
CA ARG A 206 11.25 32.68 -3.34
C ARG A 206 11.64 32.02 -2.03
N ARG A 207 10.68 31.37 -1.37
CA ARG A 207 10.88 30.63 -0.12
C ARG A 207 11.03 29.15 -0.45
N ALA A 208 11.77 28.40 0.37
CA ALA A 208 11.80 26.95 0.25
C ALA A 208 10.41 26.38 0.50
N LEU A 209 9.94 25.48 -0.37
CA LEU A 209 8.59 24.90 -0.28
C LEU A 209 8.19 24.45 1.14
N PRO A 210 8.98 23.64 1.88
CA PRO A 210 8.57 23.15 3.21
C PRO A 210 8.42 24.25 4.27
N ASN A 211 9.07 25.40 4.07
CA ASN A 211 9.06 26.54 4.99
C ASN A 211 8.06 27.63 4.54
N ASP A 212 7.32 27.38 3.47
CA ASP A 212 6.32 28.30 2.95
C ASP A 212 4.96 27.95 3.55
N GLU A 213 4.57 28.68 4.59
CA GLU A 213 3.33 28.49 5.37
C GLU A 213 2.05 28.56 4.54
N ARG A 214 2.12 29.09 3.31
CA ARG A 214 0.99 29.14 2.39
C ARG A 214 1.06 28.04 1.33
N ARG A 215 2.18 27.97 0.58
CA ARG A 215 2.29 27.03 -0.55
C ARG A 215 2.30 25.57 -0.10
N TRP A 216 2.96 25.24 1.00
CA TRP A 216 3.08 23.83 1.41
C TRP A 216 1.73 23.21 1.81
N PRO A 217 0.91 23.84 2.67
CA PRO A 217 -0.44 23.33 2.95
C PRO A 217 -1.33 23.23 1.70
N GLU A 218 -1.24 24.20 0.77
CA GLU A 218 -1.97 24.16 -0.50
C GLU A 218 -1.54 22.96 -1.37
N VAL A 219 -0.23 22.71 -1.49
CA VAL A 219 0.32 21.54 -2.18
C VAL A 219 -0.17 20.24 -1.55
N GLN A 220 -0.14 20.14 -0.22
CA GLN A 220 -0.60 18.94 0.49
C GLN A 220 -2.08 18.67 0.22
N ALA A 221 -2.93 19.69 0.30
CA ALA A 221 -4.36 19.57 0.02
C ALA A 221 -4.63 19.21 -1.45
N HIS A 222 -3.92 19.83 -2.39
CA HIS A 222 -4.07 19.58 -3.83
C HIS A 222 -3.74 18.12 -4.18
N LEU A 223 -2.58 17.61 -3.75
CA LEU A 223 -2.16 16.24 -4.02
C LEU A 223 -3.11 15.21 -3.40
N MET A 224 -3.60 15.48 -2.18
CA MET A 224 -4.57 14.60 -1.52
C MET A 224 -5.92 14.56 -2.23
N ALA A 225 -6.39 15.69 -2.75
CA ALA A 225 -7.65 15.76 -3.49
C ALA A 225 -7.59 14.95 -4.81
N GLN A 226 -6.43 14.91 -5.47
CA GLN A 226 -6.23 14.18 -6.72
C GLN A 226 -5.88 12.71 -6.53
N ALA A 227 -5.41 12.31 -5.35
CA ALA A 227 -5.05 10.93 -5.06
C ALA A 227 -6.28 10.00 -4.90
N VAL A 228 -7.49 10.55 -4.85
CA VAL A 228 -8.74 9.79 -4.68
C VAL A 228 -9.37 9.51 -6.06
N GLY A 229 -9.28 8.27 -6.55
CA GLY A 229 -10.15 7.78 -7.63
C GLY A 229 -9.49 7.55 -9.00
N GLY A 230 -8.35 6.86 -9.04
CA GLY A 230 -7.85 6.27 -10.30
C GLY A 230 -7.50 7.26 -11.43
N LEU A 231 -7.23 8.54 -11.11
CA LEU A 231 -6.84 9.53 -12.11
C LEU A 231 -5.58 9.10 -12.87
N LYS A 232 -5.47 9.45 -14.14
CA LYS A 232 -4.24 9.25 -14.91
C LYS A 232 -3.11 10.10 -14.33
N LEU A 233 -1.87 9.60 -14.37
CA LEU A 233 -0.71 10.37 -13.90
C LEU A 233 -0.58 11.71 -14.62
N LEU A 234 -0.83 11.74 -15.93
CA LEU A 234 -0.84 12.97 -16.72
C LEU A 234 -1.81 14.01 -16.15
N THR A 235 -3.01 13.59 -15.73
CA THR A 235 -4.02 14.50 -15.17
C THR A 235 -3.54 15.10 -13.85
N ILE A 236 -2.94 14.28 -12.98
CA ILE A 236 -2.38 14.72 -11.70
C ILE A 236 -1.24 15.71 -11.95
N ALA A 237 -0.26 15.34 -12.77
CA ALA A 237 0.93 16.14 -13.01
C ALA A 237 0.62 17.46 -13.71
N LYS A 238 -0.27 17.47 -14.72
CA LYS A 238 -0.74 18.71 -15.37
C LYS A 238 -1.52 19.58 -14.41
N GLY A 239 -2.48 19.02 -13.68
CA GLY A 239 -3.27 19.79 -12.71
C GLY A 239 -2.40 20.43 -11.63
N PHE A 240 -1.35 19.73 -11.19
CA PHE A 240 -0.36 20.27 -10.26
C PHE A 240 0.46 21.41 -10.88
N ASP A 241 1.05 21.18 -12.06
CA ASP A 241 1.85 22.18 -12.78
C ASP A 241 1.06 23.46 -13.09
N GLU A 242 -0.21 23.32 -13.49
CA GLU A 242 -1.12 24.43 -13.75
C GLU A 242 -1.53 25.19 -12.48
N SER A 243 -1.57 24.52 -11.32
CA SER A 243 -1.99 25.12 -10.05
C SER A 243 -0.87 25.87 -9.33
N PHE A 244 0.39 25.56 -9.63
CA PHE A 244 1.56 26.11 -8.94
C PHE A 244 2.62 26.61 -9.93
N ASP A 245 2.58 27.90 -10.25
CA ASP A 245 3.47 28.58 -11.21
C ASP A 245 4.98 28.41 -10.93
N ASP A 246 5.35 28.13 -9.68
CA ASP A 246 6.74 28.02 -9.25
C ASP A 246 7.16 26.59 -8.85
N LEU A 247 6.30 25.60 -9.07
CA LEU A 247 6.55 24.19 -8.76
C LEU A 247 6.41 23.32 -10.01
N HIS A 248 7.52 22.73 -10.44
CA HIS A 248 7.64 22.06 -11.73
C HIS A 248 7.81 20.55 -11.55
N PRO A 249 6.76 19.73 -11.71
CA PRO A 249 6.86 18.27 -11.58
C PRO A 249 7.68 17.69 -12.73
N LYS A 250 8.84 17.11 -12.42
CA LYS A 250 9.75 16.52 -13.42
C LYS A 250 9.52 15.04 -13.65
N ARG A 251 9.08 14.34 -12.60
CA ARG A 251 8.74 12.93 -12.66
C ARG A 251 7.64 12.65 -11.65
N LEU A 252 6.65 11.86 -12.05
CA LEU A 252 5.61 11.35 -11.16
C LEU A 252 5.57 9.84 -11.32
N ARG A 253 5.76 9.12 -10.22
CA ARG A 253 5.71 7.67 -10.15
C ARG A 253 4.59 7.26 -9.22
N ARG A 254 3.79 6.28 -9.65
CA ARG A 254 2.74 5.64 -8.86
C ARG A 254 2.97 4.15 -8.78
N ILE A 255 2.94 3.63 -7.57
CA ILE A 255 3.17 2.22 -7.26
C ILE A 255 1.91 1.66 -6.62
N HIS A 256 1.30 0.66 -7.25
CA HIS A 256 0.22 -0.13 -6.68
C HIS A 256 0.78 -1.40 -6.06
N VAL A 257 0.51 -1.61 -4.78
CA VAL A 257 0.93 -2.81 -4.04
C VAL A 257 -0.23 -3.80 -3.99
N GLY A 258 -0.26 -4.72 -4.94
CA GLY A 258 -1.34 -5.66 -5.17
C GLY A 258 -1.93 -5.56 -6.59
N PRO A 259 -3.01 -6.31 -6.87
CA PRO A 259 -3.73 -7.22 -5.98
C PRO A 259 -2.93 -8.44 -5.50
N MET A 260 -3.40 -9.02 -4.40
CA MET A 260 -2.98 -10.33 -3.89
C MET A 260 -3.93 -11.40 -4.44
N TYR A 261 -3.35 -12.44 -5.02
CA TYR A 261 -4.03 -13.65 -5.49
C TYR A 261 -3.68 -14.79 -4.54
N SER A 262 -4.68 -15.54 -4.09
CA SER A 262 -4.49 -16.69 -3.22
C SER A 262 -5.60 -17.70 -3.46
N SER A 263 -5.25 -18.93 -3.84
CA SER A 263 -6.23 -20.00 -4.06
C SER A 263 -7.09 -20.30 -2.83
N ALA A 264 -6.59 -20.01 -1.62
CA ALA A 264 -7.34 -20.17 -0.37
C ALA A 264 -8.30 -19.02 -0.01
N PHE A 265 -8.10 -17.80 -0.52
CA PHE A 265 -8.76 -16.60 0.01
C PHE A 265 -9.44 -15.74 -1.04
N THR A 266 -8.98 -15.80 -2.28
CA THR A 266 -9.46 -14.93 -3.34
C THR A 266 -10.18 -15.74 -4.42
N ARG A 267 -11.09 -15.09 -5.12
CA ARG A 267 -11.97 -15.69 -6.14
C ARG A 267 -11.75 -15.11 -7.53
N GLN A 268 -10.69 -14.33 -7.73
CA GLN A 268 -10.39 -13.70 -9.02
C GLN A 268 -10.31 -14.74 -10.13
N SER A 269 -10.75 -14.38 -11.34
CA SER A 269 -10.61 -15.21 -12.52
C SER A 269 -9.32 -14.87 -13.28
N GLY A 270 -8.90 -15.76 -14.17
CA GLY A 270 -7.75 -15.55 -15.07
C GLY A 270 -6.57 -16.47 -14.81
N PRO A 271 -5.51 -16.37 -15.64
CA PRO A 271 -4.50 -17.42 -15.71
C PRO A 271 -3.68 -17.60 -14.43
N ILE A 272 -3.53 -16.55 -13.62
CA ILE A 272 -2.82 -16.66 -12.35
C ILE A 272 -3.53 -17.59 -11.36
N ARG A 273 -4.85 -17.68 -11.42
CA ARG A 273 -5.61 -18.60 -10.58
C ARG A 273 -5.33 -20.05 -10.95
N GLU A 274 -5.34 -20.35 -12.24
CA GLU A 274 -5.02 -21.70 -12.75
C GLU A 274 -3.60 -22.11 -12.35
N VAL A 275 -2.65 -21.17 -12.40
CA VAL A 275 -1.28 -21.35 -11.92
C VAL A 275 -1.24 -21.68 -10.42
N LEU A 276 -1.94 -20.90 -9.58
CA LEU A 276 -1.96 -21.13 -8.13
C LEU A 276 -2.65 -22.45 -7.74
N GLU A 277 -3.68 -22.85 -8.47
CA GLU A 277 -4.36 -24.14 -8.28
C GLU A 277 -3.45 -25.30 -8.71
N ALA A 278 -2.79 -25.19 -9.88
CA ALA A 278 -1.88 -26.22 -10.39
C ALA A 278 -0.64 -26.40 -9.52
N ALA A 279 -0.13 -25.32 -8.93
CA ALA A 279 1.06 -25.33 -8.08
C ALA A 279 0.94 -26.24 -6.86
N ARG A 280 -0.28 -26.48 -6.36
CA ARG A 280 -0.56 -27.25 -5.12
C ARG A 280 0.43 -26.89 -4.01
N ALA A 281 0.66 -25.59 -3.85
CA ALA A 281 1.62 -25.05 -2.91
C ALA A 281 1.15 -25.33 -1.47
N PRO A 282 2.08 -25.53 -0.52
CA PRO A 282 1.71 -25.68 0.87
C PRO A 282 1.10 -24.38 1.39
N GLU A 283 0.41 -24.49 2.53
CA GLU A 283 -0.18 -23.34 3.20
C GLU A 283 0.84 -22.23 3.46
N GLY A 284 0.50 -21.02 3.00
CA GLY A 284 1.35 -19.83 3.15
C GLY A 284 2.27 -19.58 1.95
N GLU A 285 2.38 -20.52 1.01
CA GLU A 285 3.07 -20.35 -0.27
C GLU A 285 2.10 -20.28 -1.48
N ASP A 286 0.81 -20.46 -1.23
CA ASP A 286 -0.27 -20.45 -2.21
C ASP A 286 -0.73 -19.02 -2.53
N TRP A 287 0.19 -18.17 -2.98
CA TRP A 287 -0.12 -16.79 -3.33
C TRP A 287 0.76 -16.22 -4.43
N ALA A 288 0.27 -15.15 -5.06
CA ALA A 288 1.05 -14.25 -5.89
C ALA A 288 0.56 -12.81 -5.66
N LEU A 289 1.47 -11.84 -5.65
CA LEU A 289 1.16 -10.43 -5.48
C LEU A 289 1.58 -9.68 -6.73
N ALA A 290 0.66 -8.94 -7.33
CA ALA A 290 1.01 -8.00 -8.38
C ALA A 290 1.67 -6.76 -7.79
N TRP A 291 2.61 -6.20 -8.53
CA TRP A 291 3.26 -4.93 -8.22
C TRP A 291 3.33 -4.12 -9.50
N THR A 292 2.59 -3.02 -9.55
CA THR A 292 2.48 -2.19 -10.76
C THR A 292 3.15 -0.86 -10.51
N THR A 293 4.08 -0.47 -11.38
CA THR A 293 4.71 0.85 -11.36
C THR A 293 4.35 1.60 -12.63
N GLU A 294 3.67 2.73 -12.47
CA GLU A 294 3.41 3.70 -13.53
C GLU A 294 4.37 4.87 -13.34
N GLU A 295 4.96 5.36 -14.43
CA GLU A 295 5.89 6.49 -14.40
C GLU A 295 5.55 7.48 -15.50
N LEU A 296 5.55 8.76 -15.14
CA LEU A 296 5.38 9.90 -16.04
C LEU A 296 6.58 10.82 -15.91
N MET A 297 7.22 11.14 -17.03
CA MET A 297 8.37 12.04 -17.09
C MET A 297 8.02 13.32 -17.85
N SER A 298 8.51 14.45 -17.36
CA SER A 298 8.55 15.70 -18.12
C SER A 298 9.58 15.56 -19.24
N GLU A 299 9.15 15.75 -20.48
CA GLU A 299 9.99 15.65 -21.68
C GLU A 299 10.63 16.99 -22.03
N ARG A 300 9.84 18.07 -21.93
CA ARG A 300 10.29 19.43 -22.26
C ARG A 300 9.53 20.46 -21.45
N VAL A 301 10.10 21.67 -21.42
CA VAL A 301 9.48 22.84 -20.78
C VAL A 301 9.05 23.82 -21.86
N THR A 302 7.90 24.45 -21.66
CA THR A 302 7.39 25.54 -22.51
C THR A 302 7.06 26.75 -21.67
N ASP A 303 7.33 27.95 -22.19
CA ASP A 303 6.90 29.19 -21.57
C ASP A 303 5.46 29.53 -21.99
N GLU A 304 4.58 29.72 -21.01
CA GLU A 304 3.21 30.19 -21.21
C GLU A 304 3.02 31.57 -20.59
N LYS A 305 2.19 32.42 -21.20
CA LYS A 305 1.94 33.77 -20.67
C LYS A 305 1.14 33.67 -19.38
N SER A 306 1.66 34.26 -18.30
CA SER A 306 0.94 34.45 -17.04
C SER A 306 0.48 35.91 -16.92
N GLY A 307 -0.83 36.13 -17.09
CA GLY A 307 -1.41 37.47 -17.06
C GLY A 307 -0.84 38.41 -18.12
N TRP A 308 -0.77 39.70 -17.80
CA TRP A 308 -0.39 40.76 -18.76
C TRP A 308 1.12 40.98 -18.92
N PHE A 309 1.94 40.57 -17.94
CA PHE A 309 3.35 40.95 -17.86
C PHE A 309 4.31 39.81 -17.47
N GLY A 310 3.85 38.56 -17.43
CA GLY A 310 4.66 37.42 -17.00
C GLY A 310 4.65 36.25 -17.98
N SER A 311 5.62 35.36 -17.83
CA SER A 311 5.58 34.00 -18.33
C SER A 311 5.83 33.02 -17.19
N VAL A 312 5.30 31.82 -17.32
CA VAL A 312 5.51 30.69 -16.41
C VAL A 312 5.99 29.49 -17.21
N GLU A 313 6.92 28.75 -16.62
CA GLU A 313 7.35 27.47 -17.18
C GLU A 313 6.23 26.44 -16.98
N ARG A 314 5.95 25.67 -18.02
CA ARG A 314 5.01 24.55 -18.00
C ARG A 314 5.67 23.29 -18.52
N GLN A 315 5.32 22.16 -17.90
CA GLN A 315 5.85 20.85 -18.22
C GLN A 315 5.02 20.20 -19.34
N VAL A 316 5.72 19.71 -20.36
CA VAL A 316 5.14 18.84 -21.37
C VAL A 316 5.64 17.43 -21.07
N PHE A 317 4.71 16.53 -20.76
CA PHE A 317 5.03 15.17 -20.35
C PHE A 317 5.09 14.21 -21.54
N ALA A 318 6.02 13.26 -21.49
CA ALA A 318 6.10 12.16 -22.44
C ALA A 318 4.96 11.16 -22.19
N LEU A 319 4.32 10.69 -23.25
CA LEU A 319 3.31 9.62 -23.20
C LEU A 319 3.81 8.41 -23.98
N ASP A 320 3.44 7.21 -23.55
CA ASP A 320 3.82 5.97 -24.23
C ASP A 320 3.28 5.97 -25.68
N PRO A 321 4.16 6.02 -26.70
CA PRO A 321 3.74 6.04 -28.11
C PRO A 321 3.17 4.69 -28.57
N PHE A 322 3.40 3.60 -27.82
CA PHE A 322 2.92 2.25 -28.13
C PHE A 322 1.60 1.90 -27.43
N ALA A 323 1.07 2.79 -26.57
CA ALA A 323 -0.29 2.70 -26.03
C ALA A 323 -1.39 2.73 -27.13
N GLY A 324 -1.04 2.97 -28.40
CA GLY A 324 -1.98 2.85 -29.52
C GLY A 324 -2.58 1.45 -29.75
N ARG A 325 -2.11 0.39 -29.08
CA ARG A 325 -2.66 -0.98 -29.16
C ARG A 325 -3.54 -1.39 -27.96
N GLY A 326 -3.69 -0.51 -26.95
CA GLY A 326 -4.57 -0.67 -25.80
C GLY A 326 -4.62 0.64 -25.00
N GLY A 327 -5.83 1.09 -24.62
CA GLY A 327 -6.16 2.47 -24.23
C GLY A 327 -5.08 3.31 -23.53
N ASP A 328 -5.01 4.59 -23.90
CA ASP A 328 -4.09 5.60 -23.34
C ASP A 328 -3.94 5.49 -21.82
N THR A 329 -2.74 5.13 -21.38
CA THR A 329 -2.36 4.92 -19.97
C THR A 329 -2.20 6.25 -19.22
N GLY A 330 -2.01 7.37 -19.92
CA GLY A 330 -1.69 8.65 -19.30
C GLY A 330 -0.38 8.64 -18.50
N ALA A 331 0.55 7.75 -18.87
CA ALA A 331 1.88 7.58 -18.29
C ALA A 331 2.93 7.44 -19.41
N THR A 332 4.18 7.74 -19.09
CA THR A 332 5.33 7.51 -19.99
C THR A 332 5.65 6.03 -20.12
N SER A 333 5.54 5.28 -19.03
CA SER A 333 5.74 3.83 -19.00
C SER A 333 4.94 3.16 -17.89
N MET A 334 4.62 1.88 -18.09
CA MET A 334 4.00 1.03 -17.08
C MET A 334 4.77 -0.30 -17.00
N GLU A 335 5.30 -0.61 -15.82
CA GLU A 335 5.91 -1.90 -15.53
C GLU A 335 4.99 -2.72 -14.64
N ARG A 336 4.79 -3.98 -15.02
CA ARG A 336 4.09 -4.97 -14.19
C ARG A 336 5.08 -6.01 -13.72
N SER A 337 5.05 -6.24 -12.43
CA SER A 337 5.80 -7.31 -11.77
C SER A 337 4.86 -8.22 -11.01
N ILE A 338 5.26 -9.47 -10.84
CA ILE A 338 4.60 -10.42 -9.96
C ILE A 338 5.59 -10.96 -8.96
N ILE A 339 5.18 -11.01 -7.70
CA ILE A 339 5.96 -11.52 -6.59
C ILE A 339 5.27 -12.79 -6.14
N LEU A 340 5.99 -13.91 -6.11
CA LEU A 340 5.40 -15.21 -5.83
C LEU A 340 6.43 -16.19 -5.24
N PRO A 341 6.00 -17.15 -4.41
CA PRO A 341 6.88 -18.21 -3.93
C PRO A 341 7.36 -19.15 -5.04
N GLN A 342 8.35 -19.98 -4.73
CA GLN A 342 8.99 -20.87 -5.69
C GLN A 342 8.02 -21.86 -6.37
N ARG A 343 7.07 -22.45 -5.64
CA ARG A 343 6.13 -23.43 -6.21
C ARG A 343 5.16 -22.80 -7.23
N PRO A 344 4.47 -21.69 -6.91
CA PRO A 344 3.71 -20.94 -7.91
C PRO A 344 4.53 -20.53 -9.13
N PHE A 345 5.79 -20.14 -8.95
CA PHE A 345 6.67 -19.82 -10.07
C PHE A 345 6.95 -21.03 -10.98
N GLN A 346 7.23 -22.20 -10.40
CA GLN A 346 7.43 -23.42 -11.20
C GLN A 346 6.19 -23.75 -12.04
N ALA A 347 4.99 -23.69 -11.44
CA ALA A 347 3.75 -23.90 -12.18
C ALA A 347 3.51 -22.83 -13.25
N LEU A 348 3.90 -21.57 -13.00
CA LEU A 348 3.80 -20.48 -13.97
C LEU A 348 4.66 -20.76 -15.20
N GLU A 349 5.90 -21.21 -15.00
CA GLU A 349 6.83 -21.54 -16.09
C GLU A 349 6.38 -22.79 -16.86
N GLU A 350 5.85 -23.81 -16.17
CA GLU A 350 5.34 -25.03 -16.80
C GLU A 350 4.09 -24.78 -17.65
N LEU A 351 3.13 -24.00 -17.13
CA LEU A 351 1.88 -23.70 -17.83
C LEU A 351 2.06 -22.62 -18.91
N ASN A 352 3.02 -21.71 -18.72
CA ASN A 352 3.33 -20.57 -19.59
C ASN A 352 2.07 -19.85 -20.12
N PRO A 353 1.18 -19.38 -19.23
CA PRO A 353 -0.06 -18.74 -19.65
C PRO A 353 0.19 -17.42 -20.40
N PRO A 354 -0.69 -17.06 -21.34
CA PRO A 354 -0.57 -15.80 -22.07
C PRO A 354 -0.63 -14.60 -21.12
N GLY A 355 0.15 -13.56 -21.43
CA GLY A 355 0.17 -12.30 -20.67
C GLY A 355 1.25 -12.20 -19.59
N PHE A 356 2.02 -13.27 -19.33
CA PHE A 356 3.10 -13.27 -18.32
C PHE A 356 4.49 -13.13 -18.91
N SER A 357 4.66 -13.22 -20.23
CA SER A 357 5.98 -13.14 -20.88
C SER A 357 6.68 -11.78 -20.67
N SER A 358 5.92 -10.68 -20.64
CA SER A 358 6.43 -9.31 -20.41
C SER A 358 6.39 -8.85 -18.95
N VAL A 359 5.98 -9.72 -18.01
CA VAL A 359 5.90 -9.40 -16.58
C VAL A 359 7.22 -9.80 -15.91
N THR A 360 7.82 -8.91 -15.12
CA THR A 360 9.00 -9.25 -14.30
C THR A 360 8.58 -10.18 -13.15
N LYS A 361 9.28 -11.28 -12.91
CA LYS A 361 8.95 -12.19 -11.80
C LYS A 361 9.96 -12.06 -10.68
N TYR A 362 9.47 -11.82 -9.46
CA TYR A 362 10.27 -11.88 -8.23
C TYR A 362 9.89 -13.13 -7.46
N VAL A 363 10.78 -14.11 -7.46
CA VAL A 363 10.60 -15.38 -6.77
C VAL A 363 11.18 -15.28 -5.38
N VAL A 364 10.33 -15.47 -4.38
CA VAL A 364 10.69 -15.32 -2.96
C VAL A 364 10.85 -16.69 -2.29
N SER A 365 11.90 -16.83 -1.48
CA SER A 365 12.14 -18.05 -0.68
C SER A 365 11.77 -17.81 0.79
N PRO A 366 11.43 -18.87 1.55
CA PRO A 366 11.21 -18.75 3.00
C PRO A 366 12.38 -18.13 3.78
N GLN A 367 13.62 -18.25 3.28
CA GLN A 367 14.82 -17.65 3.88
C GLN A 367 15.02 -16.16 3.53
N GLY A 368 14.03 -15.52 2.89
CA GLY A 368 14.10 -14.10 2.52
C GLY A 368 14.98 -13.76 1.32
N ARG A 369 15.38 -14.76 0.53
CA ARG A 369 16.07 -14.53 -0.74
C ARG A 369 15.06 -14.19 -1.83
N VAL A 370 15.38 -13.17 -2.62
CA VAL A 370 14.62 -12.76 -3.80
C VAL A 370 15.45 -13.06 -5.04
N LEU A 371 14.84 -13.74 -6.01
CA LEU A 371 15.40 -13.98 -7.34
C LEU A 371 14.52 -13.32 -8.39
N ARG A 372 15.13 -12.67 -9.38
CA ARG A 372 14.42 -12.03 -10.48
C ARG A 372 14.56 -12.86 -11.75
N TYR A 373 13.44 -13.03 -12.47
CA TYR A 373 13.36 -13.70 -13.77
C TYR A 373 12.64 -12.82 -14.80
#